data_AF-A0A7D8YQ16-F1
#
_entry.id   AF-A0A7D8YQ16-F1
#
_cell.length_a   1.000
_cell.length_b   1.000
_cell.length_c   1.000
_cell.angle_alpha   90.00
_cell.angle_beta   90.00
_cell.angle_gamma   90.00
#
_symmetry.space_group_name_H-M   'P 1'
#
loop_
_entity.id
_entity.type
_entity.pdbx_description
1 polymer ?
#
loop_
_entity_poly.entity_id
_entity_poly.type
_entity_poly.pdbx_seq_one_letter_code
_entity_poly.pdbx_strand_id
1 'polypeptide(L)'
;MNRFVAWVQLVPSSDCHFECTPSNFERSHKGLPYARLDIFAQSLLDTYDLVDLVDLVDGMDFSPEWDIENLQLDGTVDVAWAEKKNEAIRSSVPLTDSSCLLEVNTWPWSRRETWEGIVGSKQSRIGPEIPTEFWATRFRPKGDRDPRLPREKGTLDFLKDRECPVNPGNYDVVVVNWDQEAET
;
A
#
# COMPACT_ATOMS: atom_id res chain seq x y z
N MET A 1 -6.82 -20.47 -23.40
CA MET A 1 -7.66 -19.65 -22.51
C MET A 1 -7.00 -19.66 -21.14
N ASN A 2 -6.19 -18.65 -20.82
CA ASN A 2 -5.55 -18.55 -19.50
C ASN A 2 -6.63 -18.16 -18.48
N ARG A 3 -6.95 -19.07 -17.56
CA ARG A 3 -7.79 -18.75 -16.41
C ARG A 3 -6.95 -17.93 -15.44
N PHE A 4 -7.31 -16.66 -15.26
CA PHE A 4 -6.78 -15.85 -14.18
C PHE A 4 -7.45 -16.32 -12.89
N VAL A 5 -6.66 -16.80 -11.93
CA VAL A 5 -7.14 -17.18 -10.60
C VAL A 5 -6.85 -16.02 -9.67
N ALA A 6 -7.90 -15.39 -9.14
CA ALA A 6 -7.78 -14.43 -8.05
C ALA A 6 -8.06 -15.15 -6.74
N TRP A 7 -7.17 -14.98 -5.77
CA TRP A 7 -7.41 -15.42 -4.40
C TRP A 7 -8.00 -14.26 -3.62
N VAL A 8 -9.15 -14.47 -2.99
CA VAL A 8 -9.81 -13.49 -2.13
C VAL A 8 -9.76 -14.00 -0.72
N GLN A 9 -9.14 -13.22 0.18
CA GLN A 9 -9.18 -13.47 1.61
C GLN A 9 -10.27 -12.61 2.23
N LEU A 10 -11.15 -13.23 3.02
CA LEU A 10 -12.14 -12.53 3.81
C LEU A 10 -11.60 -12.37 5.23
N VAL A 11 -11.50 -11.12 5.68
CA VAL A 11 -11.07 -10.76 7.02
C VAL A 11 -12.16 -9.92 7.70
N PRO A 12 -12.41 -10.11 9.01
CA PRO A 12 -13.31 -9.24 9.76
C PRO A 12 -12.83 -7.80 9.68
N SER A 13 -13.74 -6.84 9.48
CA SER A 13 -13.35 -5.43 9.37
C SER A 13 -12.71 -4.89 10.66
N SER A 14 -13.08 -5.46 11.80
CA SER A 14 -12.43 -5.21 13.09
C SER A 14 -10.96 -5.60 13.12
N ASP A 15 -10.54 -6.56 12.30
CA ASP A 15 -9.15 -7.01 12.24
C ASP A 15 -8.27 -6.08 11.41
N CYS A 16 -8.88 -5.23 10.60
CA CYS A 16 -8.21 -4.25 9.76
C CYS A 16 -8.35 -2.81 10.29
N HIS A 17 -8.90 -2.62 11.52
CA HIS A 17 -9.26 -1.28 12.03
C HIS A 17 -10.03 -0.45 10.99
N PHE A 18 -11.02 -1.07 10.37
CA PHE A 18 -11.73 -0.47 9.24
C PHE A 18 -13.24 -0.57 9.42
N GLU A 19 -13.94 0.53 9.20
CA GLU A 19 -15.40 0.57 9.21
C GLU A 19 -15.96 0.37 7.79
N CYS A 20 -16.68 -0.72 7.59
CA CYS A 20 -17.29 -1.08 6.30
C CYS A 20 -18.58 -0.30 6.01
N THR A 21 -18.48 1.02 5.83
CA THR A 21 -19.59 1.88 5.35
C THR A 21 -19.41 2.20 3.87
N PRO A 22 -20.50 2.34 3.08
CA PRO A 22 -20.40 2.65 1.64
C PRO A 22 -19.55 3.89 1.33
N SER A 23 -19.55 4.89 2.21
CA SER A 23 -18.75 6.11 2.07
C SER A 23 -17.24 5.90 2.21
N ASN A 24 -16.81 4.78 2.78
CA ASN A 24 -15.38 4.45 2.94
C ASN A 24 -14.80 3.66 1.76
N PHE A 25 -15.60 3.41 0.71
CA PHE A 25 -15.16 2.69 -0.47
C PHE A 25 -15.19 3.59 -1.72
N GLU A 26 -14.20 3.37 -2.59
CA GLU A 26 -14.21 3.80 -3.97
C GLU A 26 -14.18 2.56 -4.89
N ARG A 27 -14.33 2.78 -6.20
CA ARG A 27 -14.35 1.70 -7.19
C ARG A 27 -13.26 1.90 -8.22
N SER A 28 -12.63 0.80 -8.59
CA SER A 28 -11.67 0.80 -9.69
C SER A 28 -12.38 1.03 -11.01
N HIS A 29 -11.59 1.26 -12.07
CA HIS A 29 -12.09 1.31 -13.45
C HIS A 29 -12.91 0.09 -13.86
N LYS A 30 -12.65 -1.07 -13.25
CA LYS A 30 -13.38 -2.32 -13.49
C LYS A 30 -14.52 -2.58 -12.49
N GLY A 31 -14.84 -1.58 -11.67
CA GLY A 31 -15.93 -1.64 -10.69
C GLY A 31 -15.61 -2.40 -9.40
N LEU A 32 -14.39 -2.94 -9.23
CA LEU A 32 -14.00 -3.59 -7.98
C LEU A 32 -13.96 -2.56 -6.84
N PRO A 33 -14.68 -2.79 -5.72
CA PRO A 33 -14.64 -1.90 -4.58
C PRO A 33 -13.32 -2.07 -3.83
N TYR A 34 -12.76 -0.95 -3.38
CA TYR A 34 -11.63 -0.93 -2.46
C TYR A 34 -11.74 0.30 -1.54
N ALA A 35 -11.04 0.28 -0.43
CA ALA A 35 -11.09 1.36 0.54
C ALA A 35 -10.65 2.69 -0.09
N ARG A 36 -11.31 3.80 0.27
CA ARG A 36 -10.79 5.13 -0.05
C ARG A 36 -9.40 5.27 0.54
N LEU A 37 -8.52 5.96 -0.21
CA LEU A 37 -7.09 5.96 0.07
C LEU A 37 -6.73 6.56 1.44
N ASP A 38 -7.40 7.65 1.83
CA ASP A 38 -7.26 8.29 3.14
C ASP A 38 -7.63 7.34 4.28
N ILE A 39 -8.74 6.62 4.13
CA ILE A 39 -9.20 5.66 5.15
C ILE A 39 -8.24 4.47 5.25
N PHE A 40 -7.78 3.95 4.11
CA PHE A 40 -6.82 2.84 4.10
C PHE A 40 -5.49 3.24 4.75
N ALA A 41 -4.92 4.38 4.36
CA ALA A 41 -3.69 4.90 4.94
C ALA A 41 -3.82 5.15 6.45
N GLN A 42 -4.94 5.73 6.89
CA GLN A 42 -5.18 5.97 8.32
C GLN A 42 -5.29 4.67 9.11
N SER A 43 -5.98 3.65 8.57
CA SER A 43 -6.09 2.33 9.20
C SER A 43 -4.72 1.66 9.37
N LEU A 44 -3.87 1.68 8.34
CA LEU A 44 -2.50 1.14 8.44
C LEU A 44 -1.66 1.90 9.48
N LEU A 45 -1.81 3.23 9.54
CA LEU A 45 -1.11 4.06 10.51
C LEU A 45 -1.58 3.80 11.95
N ASP A 46 -2.90 3.74 12.17
CA ASP A 46 -3.49 3.51 13.49
C ASP A 46 -3.22 2.10 14.01
N THR A 47 -3.03 1.12 13.13
CA THR A 47 -2.66 -0.27 13.48
C THR A 47 -1.16 -0.51 13.55
N TYR A 48 -0.35 0.50 13.21
CA TYR A 48 1.11 0.40 13.10
C TYR A 48 1.57 -0.71 12.15
N ASP A 49 0.82 -0.94 11.06
CA ASP A 49 1.21 -1.88 10.00
C ASP A 49 2.24 -1.23 9.08
N LEU A 50 3.49 -1.22 9.54
CA LEU A 50 4.58 -0.54 8.84
C LEU A 50 4.91 -1.16 7.49
N VAL A 51 4.66 -2.46 7.30
CA VAL A 51 4.99 -3.15 6.05
C VAL A 51 4.06 -2.65 4.95
N ASP A 52 2.75 -2.76 5.18
CA ASP A 52 1.76 -2.33 4.20
C ASP A 52 1.75 -0.81 4.04
N LEU A 53 2.03 -0.05 5.12
CA LEU A 53 2.13 1.41 5.05
C LEU A 53 3.31 1.87 4.19
N VAL A 54 4.47 1.22 4.30
CA VAL A 54 5.62 1.48 3.43
C VAL A 54 5.29 1.17 1.97
N ASP A 55 4.69 0.01 1.72
CA ASP A 55 4.33 -0.39 0.35
C ASP A 55 3.28 0.55 -0.26
N LEU A 56 2.32 1.03 0.54
CA LEU A 56 1.36 2.04 0.14
C LEU A 56 2.06 3.36 -0.22
N VAL A 57 2.92 3.86 0.66
CA VAL A 57 3.64 5.13 0.46
C VAL A 57 4.55 5.05 -0.78
N ASP A 58 5.24 3.92 -0.97
CA ASP A 58 6.08 3.71 -2.14
C ASP A 58 5.24 3.53 -3.40
N GLY A 59 4.09 2.87 -3.33
CA GLY A 59 3.19 2.65 -4.46
C GLY A 59 2.45 3.90 -4.91
N MET A 60 2.15 4.82 -3.99
CA MET A 60 1.41 6.04 -4.29
C MET A 60 2.30 7.25 -4.56
N ASP A 61 3.53 7.26 -4.03
CA ASP A 61 4.42 8.42 -4.03
C ASP A 61 3.73 9.71 -3.51
N PHE A 62 3.18 9.64 -2.30
CA PHE A 62 2.48 10.77 -1.70
C PHE A 62 3.33 12.04 -1.65
N SER A 63 2.70 13.19 -1.93
CA SER A 63 3.31 14.50 -1.73
C SER A 63 3.31 14.88 -0.25
N PRO A 64 4.22 15.77 0.20
CA PRO A 64 4.25 16.24 1.58
C PRO A 64 3.00 16.99 2.05
N GLU A 65 2.12 17.43 1.14
CA GLU A 65 0.89 18.16 1.46
C GLU A 65 -0.33 17.23 1.57
N TRP A 66 -0.23 16.02 0.99
CA TRP A 66 -1.35 15.08 0.94
C TRP A 66 -1.79 14.65 2.34
N ASP A 67 -0.85 14.47 3.26
CA ASP A 67 -1.13 14.01 4.61
C ASP A 67 -1.90 15.03 5.46
N ILE A 68 -1.60 16.33 5.32
CA ILE A 68 -2.28 17.43 6.01
C ILE A 68 -3.78 17.42 5.71
N GLU A 69 -4.15 17.11 4.48
CA GLU A 69 -5.54 17.13 4.02
C GLU A 69 -6.29 15.82 4.31
N ASN A 70 -5.56 14.70 4.41
CA ASN A 70 -6.16 13.36 4.38
C ASN A 70 -6.00 12.55 5.67
N LEU A 71 -5.05 12.89 6.55
CA LEU A 71 -4.72 12.08 7.73
C LEU A 71 -4.92 12.84 9.05
N GLN A 72 -5.33 12.08 10.07
CA GLN A 72 -5.33 12.51 11.46
C GLN A 72 -4.00 12.08 12.11
N LEU A 73 -3.05 13.01 12.15
CA LEU A 73 -1.68 12.72 12.63
C LEU A 73 -1.45 13.06 14.11
N ASP A 74 -2.42 13.69 14.77
CA ASP A 74 -2.26 14.14 16.16
C ASP A 74 -2.41 12.99 17.14
N GLY A 75 -1.48 12.83 18.08
CA GLY A 75 -1.50 11.72 19.05
C GLY A 75 -0.82 10.46 18.51
N THR A 76 -1.28 9.30 18.98
CA THR A 76 -0.58 8.02 18.79
C THR A 76 -1.44 7.01 18.04
N VAL A 77 -0.83 5.91 17.63
CA VAL A 77 -1.54 4.72 17.11
C VAL A 77 -2.63 4.26 18.08
N ASP A 78 -3.60 3.49 17.58
CA ASP A 78 -4.74 3.03 18.37
C ASP A 78 -4.35 1.83 19.25
N VAL A 79 -3.74 2.14 20.40
CA VAL A 79 -3.35 1.15 21.40
C VAL A 79 -4.55 0.36 21.93
N ALA A 80 -5.73 1.00 22.06
CA ALA A 80 -6.92 0.32 22.56
C ALA A 80 -7.41 -0.75 21.59
N TRP A 81 -7.34 -0.48 20.28
CA TRP A 81 -7.57 -1.49 19.26
C TRP A 81 -6.54 -2.62 19.34
N ALA A 82 -5.25 -2.29 19.46
CA ALA A 82 -4.18 -3.28 19.53
C ALA A 82 -4.34 -4.23 20.74
N GLU A 83 -4.66 -3.68 21.90
CA GLU A 83 -4.94 -4.46 23.12
C GLU A 83 -6.13 -5.40 22.93
N LYS A 84 -7.23 -4.90 22.34
CA LYS A 84 -8.42 -5.70 22.02
C LYS A 84 -8.11 -6.81 21.03
N LYS A 85 -7.30 -6.53 20.00
CA LYS A 85 -6.85 -7.50 19.01
C LYS A 85 -6.01 -8.60 19.65
N ASN A 86 -5.07 -8.23 20.51
CA ASN A 86 -4.23 -9.18 21.24
C ASN A 86 -5.03 -10.06 22.19
N GLU A 87 -6.07 -9.51 22.84
CA GLU A 87 -6.97 -10.32 23.65
C GLU A 87 -7.74 -11.36 22.82
N ALA A 88 -8.22 -10.96 21.63
CA ALA A 88 -8.85 -11.88 20.70
C ALA A 88 -7.87 -12.97 20.21
N ILE A 89 -6.62 -12.62 19.93
CA ILE A 89 -5.56 -13.57 19.54
C ILE A 89 -5.33 -14.58 20.67
N ARG A 90 -5.09 -14.12 21.89
CA ARG A 90 -4.88 -14.98 23.07
C ARG A 90 -6.06 -15.92 23.34
N SER A 91 -7.28 -15.47 23.06
CA SER A 91 -8.49 -16.28 23.18
C SER A 91 -8.65 -17.31 22.06
N SER A 92 -7.96 -17.13 20.93
CA SER A 92 -8.15 -17.93 19.71
C SER A 92 -7.07 -18.99 19.48
N VAL A 93 -5.94 -18.92 20.20
CA VAL A 93 -4.82 -19.86 20.02
C VAL A 93 -4.38 -20.46 21.36
N PRO A 94 -3.85 -21.70 21.38
CA PRO A 94 -3.21 -22.24 22.57
C PRO A 94 -2.04 -21.37 23.03
N LEU A 95 -1.88 -21.21 24.34
CA LEU A 95 -0.73 -20.52 24.91
C LEU A 95 0.51 -21.43 24.80
N THR A 96 1.51 -20.95 24.06
CA THR A 96 2.82 -21.56 23.85
C THR A 96 3.90 -20.51 24.06
N ASP A 97 5.16 -20.93 24.19
CA ASP A 97 6.29 -20.00 24.34
C ASP A 97 6.43 -19.02 23.17
N SER A 98 5.85 -19.35 22.01
CA SER A 98 5.86 -18.51 20.80
C SER A 98 4.57 -17.75 20.53
N SER A 99 3.52 -17.91 21.35
CA SER A 99 2.20 -17.31 21.04
C SER A 99 2.24 -15.78 21.03
N CYS A 100 3.19 -15.16 21.73
CA CYS A 100 3.39 -13.71 21.69
C CYS A 100 3.84 -13.17 20.33
N LEU A 101 4.39 -14.02 19.44
CA LEU A 101 4.79 -13.61 18.08
C LEU A 101 3.60 -13.34 17.16
N LEU A 102 2.39 -13.71 17.59
CA LEU A 102 1.15 -13.45 16.86
C LEU A 102 0.51 -12.11 17.25
N GLU A 103 0.94 -11.51 18.35
CA GLU A 103 0.38 -10.26 18.87
C GLU A 103 0.88 -9.04 18.09
N VAL A 104 0.02 -8.01 18.01
CA VAL A 104 0.34 -6.71 17.44
C VAL A 104 0.97 -5.79 18.48
N ASN A 105 1.71 -4.77 18.02
CA ASN A 105 2.42 -3.84 18.90
C ASN A 105 1.43 -2.92 19.66
N THR A 106 1.62 -2.77 20.98
CA THR A 106 0.78 -1.91 21.84
C THR A 106 1.51 -0.64 22.31
N TRP A 107 2.67 -0.34 21.75
CA TRP A 107 3.44 0.85 22.08
C TRP A 107 2.80 2.09 21.45
N PRO A 108 2.67 3.20 22.19
CA PRO A 108 1.99 4.40 21.74
C PRO A 108 2.88 5.25 20.82
N TRP A 109 3.22 4.73 19.63
CA TRP A 109 4.01 5.47 18.64
C TRP A 109 3.27 6.69 18.11
N SER A 110 3.99 7.80 17.94
CA SER A 110 3.45 9.03 17.35
C SER A 110 3.08 8.77 15.88
N ARG A 111 1.83 9.08 15.52
CA ARG A 111 1.33 8.90 14.14
C ARG A 111 2.07 9.83 13.19
N ARG A 112 2.26 11.08 13.60
CA ARG A 112 3.04 12.07 12.87
C ARG A 112 4.47 11.61 12.61
N GLU A 113 5.21 11.24 13.65
CA GLU A 113 6.62 10.83 13.50
C GLU A 113 6.75 9.57 12.63
N THR A 114 5.83 8.63 12.80
CA THR A 114 5.79 7.38 12.00
C THR A 114 5.57 7.71 10.52
N TRP A 115 4.54 8.50 10.21
CA TRP A 115 4.22 8.88 8.85
C TRP A 115 5.33 9.70 8.18
N GLU A 116 5.79 10.77 8.84
CA GLU A 116 6.87 11.63 8.34
C GLU A 116 8.18 10.84 8.14
N GLY A 117 8.48 9.91 9.04
CA GLY A 117 9.64 9.01 8.92
C GLY A 117 9.55 8.10 7.68
N ILE A 118 8.38 7.52 7.40
CA ILE A 118 8.18 6.65 6.24
C ILE A 118 8.22 7.44 4.94
N VAL A 119 7.51 8.57 4.85
CA VAL A 119 7.48 9.41 3.65
C VAL A 119 8.86 10.03 3.38
N GLY A 120 9.54 10.50 4.43
CA GLY A 120 10.88 11.09 4.33
C GLY A 120 11.96 10.10 3.91
N SER A 121 11.75 8.79 4.09
CA SER A 121 12.72 7.73 3.75
C SER A 121 12.41 6.96 2.47
N LYS A 122 11.46 7.41 1.62
CA LYS A 122 11.11 6.76 0.33
C LYS A 122 12.32 6.42 -0.54
N GLN A 123 13.26 7.35 -0.67
CA GLN A 123 14.44 7.18 -1.51
C GLN A 123 15.42 6.12 -0.97
N SER A 124 15.52 5.93 0.35
CA SER A 124 16.43 4.92 0.92
C SER A 124 15.93 3.49 0.74
N ARG A 125 14.68 3.30 0.32
CA ARG A 125 14.08 2.00 0.03
C ARG A 125 14.22 1.58 -1.43
N ILE A 126 14.78 2.45 -2.27
CA ILE A 126 15.11 2.10 -3.65
C ILE A 126 16.29 1.13 -3.63
N GLY A 127 16.10 -0.05 -4.23
CA GLY A 127 17.14 -1.07 -4.30
C GLY A 127 18.37 -0.55 -5.08
N PRO A 128 19.59 -1.00 -4.72
CA PRO A 128 20.82 -0.56 -5.38
C PRO A 128 20.87 -0.88 -6.88
N GLU A 129 20.06 -1.82 -7.34
CA GLU A 129 19.88 -2.20 -8.75
C GLU A 129 19.05 -1.20 -9.56
N ILE A 130 18.33 -0.29 -8.91
CA ILE A 130 17.42 0.66 -9.53
C ILE A 130 18.08 2.04 -9.59
N PRO A 131 18.24 2.66 -10.77
CA PRO A 131 18.83 3.99 -10.90
C PRO A 131 17.97 5.08 -10.21
N THR A 132 18.43 5.59 -9.07
CA THR A 132 17.69 6.56 -8.23
C THR A 132 17.46 7.91 -8.94
N GLU A 133 18.19 8.19 -10.02
CA GLU A 133 17.99 9.38 -10.85
C GLU A 133 16.61 9.38 -11.49
N PHE A 134 16.06 8.21 -11.82
CA PHE A 134 14.79 8.07 -12.53
C PHE A 134 13.60 7.67 -11.65
N TRP A 135 13.85 7.25 -10.40
CA TRP A 135 12.83 6.70 -9.50
C TRP A 135 12.58 7.59 -8.28
N ALA A 136 11.30 7.86 -7.99
CA ALA A 136 10.85 8.64 -6.83
C ALA A 136 10.70 7.78 -5.57
N THR A 137 10.33 6.51 -5.76
CA THR A 137 10.18 5.51 -4.71
C THR A 137 10.64 4.15 -5.24
N ARG A 138 10.57 3.10 -4.41
CA ARG A 138 10.82 1.71 -4.83
C ARG A 138 9.95 1.26 -6.01
N PHE A 139 8.74 1.79 -6.16
CA PHE A 139 7.75 1.33 -7.14
C PHE A 139 7.37 2.37 -8.20
N ARG A 140 7.85 3.63 -8.07
CA ARG A 140 7.34 4.74 -8.87
C ARG A 140 8.46 5.54 -9.55
N PRO A 141 8.42 5.67 -10.88
CA PRO A 141 9.27 6.62 -11.60
C PRO A 141 8.96 8.06 -11.20
N LYS A 142 9.95 8.96 -11.30
CA LYS A 142 9.74 10.40 -11.07
C LYS A 142 8.76 10.97 -12.09
N GLY A 143 7.80 11.74 -11.60
CA GLY A 143 6.77 12.37 -12.43
C GLY A 143 5.67 11.41 -12.91
N ASP A 144 5.62 10.17 -12.41
CA ASP A 144 4.50 9.28 -12.69
C ASP A 144 3.23 9.78 -12.01
N ARG A 145 2.10 9.66 -12.70
CA ARG A 145 0.77 10.13 -12.27
C ARG A 145 0.09 9.12 -11.35
N ASP A 146 -0.87 9.56 -10.53
CA ASP A 146 -1.59 8.67 -9.60
C ASP A 146 -1.97 7.32 -10.26
N PRO A 147 -1.48 6.18 -9.73
CA PRO A 147 -1.67 4.86 -10.33
C PRO A 147 -3.14 4.41 -10.38
N ARG A 148 -4.01 5.03 -9.58
CA ARG A 148 -5.45 4.74 -9.53
C ARG A 148 -6.22 5.45 -10.63
N LEU A 149 -5.60 6.39 -11.35
CA LEU A 149 -6.23 7.08 -12.48
C LEU A 149 -6.02 6.28 -13.78
N PRO A 150 -6.93 6.41 -14.76
CA PRO A 150 -6.79 5.67 -16.01
C PRO A 150 -5.53 6.12 -16.72
N ARG A 151 -4.79 5.15 -17.27
CA ARG A 151 -3.63 5.48 -18.09
C ARG A 151 -4.10 5.98 -19.45
N GLU A 152 -3.73 7.21 -19.82
CA GLU A 152 -3.77 7.63 -21.22
C GLU A 152 -2.86 6.72 -22.06
N LYS A 153 -3.28 6.46 -23.31
CA LYS A 153 -2.47 5.69 -24.28
C LYS A 153 -1.11 6.36 -24.48
N GLY A 154 -0.04 5.58 -24.35
CA GLY A 154 1.33 5.99 -24.68
C GLY A 154 2.16 6.61 -23.55
N THR A 155 1.64 6.71 -22.33
CA THR A 155 2.34 7.40 -21.23
C THR A 155 3.63 6.73 -20.75
N LEU A 156 3.93 5.49 -21.14
CA LEU A 156 5.24 4.85 -20.89
C LEU A 156 6.05 4.62 -22.17
N ASP A 157 5.64 5.20 -23.30
CA ASP A 157 6.38 5.03 -24.56
C ASP A 157 7.77 5.65 -24.48
N PHE A 158 7.98 6.65 -23.60
CA PHE A 158 9.30 7.21 -23.33
C PHE A 158 10.28 6.23 -22.66
N LEU A 159 9.80 5.14 -22.05
CA LEU A 159 10.65 4.06 -21.55
C LEU A 159 10.99 3.03 -22.64
N LYS A 160 10.25 3.02 -23.75
CA LYS A 160 10.51 2.11 -24.88
C LYS A 160 11.68 2.58 -25.76
N ASP A 161 11.91 3.89 -25.81
CA ASP A 161 12.90 4.50 -26.69
C ASP A 161 14.27 4.74 -26.03
N ARG A 162 14.48 4.29 -24.79
CA ARG A 162 15.73 4.52 -24.04
C ARG A 162 16.43 3.21 -23.74
N GLU A 163 17.36 2.85 -24.62
CA GLU A 163 18.36 1.81 -24.34
C GLU A 163 19.17 2.23 -23.10
N CYS A 164 18.90 1.60 -21.95
CA CYS A 164 19.82 1.64 -20.82
C CYS A 164 21.11 0.91 -21.24
N PRO A 165 22.30 1.55 -21.19
CA PRO A 165 23.56 0.96 -21.65
C PRO A 165 24.08 -0.15 -20.72
N VAL A 166 23.32 -0.51 -19.70
CA VAL A 166 23.61 -1.59 -18.77
C VAL A 166 22.49 -2.60 -18.92
N ASN A 167 22.82 -3.81 -19.39
CA ASN A 167 21.91 -4.93 -19.53
C ASN A 167 21.18 -5.15 -18.18
N PRO A 168 19.93 -4.69 -18.03
CA PRO A 168 19.20 -4.90 -16.81
C PRO A 168 18.76 -6.36 -16.88
N GLY A 169 19.36 -7.21 -16.05
CA GLY A 169 19.03 -8.63 -16.02
C GLY A 169 17.51 -8.80 -16.05
N ASN A 170 17.03 -9.55 -17.05
CA ASN A 170 15.63 -9.93 -17.30
C ASN A 170 14.64 -9.54 -16.20
N TYR A 171 14.16 -8.30 -16.24
CA TYR A 171 12.85 -7.98 -15.70
C TYR A 171 11.97 -7.70 -16.90
N ASP A 172 11.23 -8.72 -17.33
CA ASP A 172 10.11 -8.54 -18.25
C ASP A 172 9.10 -7.63 -17.53
N VAL A 173 9.11 -6.33 -17.86
CA VAL A 173 8.03 -5.43 -17.48
C VAL A 173 6.82 -5.84 -18.32
N VAL A 174 6.03 -6.77 -17.79
CA VAL A 174 4.77 -7.18 -18.39
C VAL A 174 3.76 -6.06 -18.22
N VAL A 175 3.65 -5.19 -19.24
CA VAL A 175 2.53 -4.27 -19.37
C VAL A 175 1.32 -5.08 -19.83
N VAL A 176 0.49 -5.53 -18.89
CA VAL A 176 -0.78 -6.21 -19.21
C VAL A 176 -1.79 -5.14 -19.66
N ASN A 177 -1.97 -5.01 -20.98
CA ASN A 177 -3.10 -4.29 -21.55
C ASN A 177 -4.38 -5.10 -21.33
N TRP A 178 -5.30 -4.54 -20.55
CA TRP A 178 -6.61 -5.14 -20.29
C TRP A 178 -7.69 -4.54 -21.19
N ASP A 179 -7.51 -4.65 -22.51
CA ASP A 179 -8.57 -4.41 -23.48
C ASP A 179 -8.74 -5.68 -24.32
N GLN A 180 -9.60 -6.58 -23.86
CA GLN A 180 -10.33 -7.47 -24.76
C GLN A 180 -11.78 -7.49 -24.31
N GLU A 181 -12.58 -6.78 -25.11
CA GLU A 181 -14.04 -6.79 -25.09
C GLU A 181 -14.53 -8.24 -25.16
N ALA A 182 -15.48 -8.57 -24.29
CA ALA A 182 -16.23 -9.80 -24.41
C ALA A 182 -17.25 -9.59 -25.53
N GLU A 183 -16.87 -9.95 -26.76
CA GLU A 183 -17.84 -10.36 -27.76
C GLU A 183 -18.37 -11.76 -27.43
N THR A 184 -19.69 -11.89 -27.62
CA THR A 184 -20.59 -13.06 -27.53
C THR A 184 -21.16 -13.42 -26.16
#